data_AF-A0AAD9VKR6-F1
#
_entry.id   AF-A0AAD9VKR6-F1
#
_cell.length_a   1.000
_cell.length_b   1.000
_cell.length_c   1.000
_cell.angle_alpha   90.00
_cell.angle_beta   90.00
_cell.angle_gamma   90.00
#
_symmetry.space_group_name_H-M   'P 1'
#
loop_
_entity.id
_entity.type
_entity.pdbx_description
1 polymer ?
#
loop_
_entity_poly.entity_id
_entity_poly.type
_entity_poly.pdbx_seq_one_letter_code
_entity_poly.pdbx_strand_id
1 'polypeptide(L)'
;MRHVSDPEKTESMSLDDISIKTEIIEPEYENKEKTVYPKQAKFENCDEITYLARIIKEKEALSKVDIQKLRTLQVQLLHEVPPQHKVEKRSGTHAPTREEIERFTDIVPIKKGSFSPEEDEIIVHNWKKFCKLHKWNKHKYRAFLYLRDSEGKKYTCKKKQTKMFVQFLANGLPNRTLYSVYHRFRILYSSYVQRRYTDEEDTMILNHIDHNPYLDEKRKFVDLAKVLNRTRASVWRHYRLLKKKQKVKEENEHL
;
A
#
# COMPACT_ATOMS: atom_id res chain seq x y z
N MET A 1 47.84 -5.26 -47.08
CA MET A 1 48.20 -4.34 -45.98
C MET A 1 46.96 -3.51 -45.69
N ARG A 2 46.34 -3.68 -44.50
CA ARG A 2 46.30 -2.68 -43.39
C ARG A 2 45.65 -1.36 -43.83
N HIS A 3 44.66 -0.73 -43.20
CA HIS A 3 44.02 -0.75 -41.88
C HIS A 3 42.75 0.12 -42.10
N VAL A 4 41.54 -0.29 -41.71
CA VAL A 4 40.84 0.02 -40.44
C VAL A 4 40.03 1.34 -40.42
N SER A 5 38.77 1.20 -39.99
CA SER A 5 37.87 2.14 -39.28
C SER A 5 36.91 3.07 -40.03
N ASP A 6 35.64 2.67 -40.01
CA ASP A 6 34.40 3.39 -39.63
C ASP A 6 34.59 4.67 -38.78
N PRO A 7 33.68 5.69 -38.84
CA PRO A 7 32.27 5.50 -38.45
C PRO A 7 31.18 6.29 -39.21
N GLU A 8 30.01 5.65 -39.26
CA GLU A 8 28.73 6.22 -39.66
C GLU A 8 28.32 7.40 -38.76
N LYS A 9 27.83 8.44 -39.44
CA LYS A 9 27.34 9.68 -38.86
C LYS A 9 26.00 9.47 -38.17
N THR A 10 25.94 10.01 -36.97
CA THR A 10 24.79 10.38 -36.16
C THR A 10 23.68 11.06 -36.99
N GLU A 11 22.51 10.42 -37.06
CA GLU A 11 21.24 11.10 -37.35
C GLU A 11 20.67 11.65 -36.05
N SER A 12 20.78 12.97 -35.92
CA SER A 12 20.01 13.79 -34.98
C SER A 12 18.58 13.93 -35.49
N MET A 13 17.59 13.44 -34.74
CA MET A 13 16.19 13.81 -34.94
C MET A 13 15.67 14.61 -33.74
N SER A 14 14.90 15.62 -34.10
CA SER A 14 14.53 16.84 -33.38
C SER A 14 13.77 16.62 -32.08
N LEU A 15 14.16 17.43 -31.09
CA LEU A 15 13.30 17.94 -30.04
C LEU A 15 12.29 18.90 -30.69
N ASP A 16 11.00 18.58 -30.54
CA ASP A 16 9.86 19.50 -30.39
C ASP A 16 8.60 18.79 -30.88
N ASP A 17 7.84 18.25 -29.91
CA ASP A 17 6.37 18.20 -29.88
C ASP A 17 5.90 17.07 -28.93
N ILE A 18 6.18 17.26 -27.63
CA ILE A 18 5.43 16.59 -26.57
C ILE A 18 4.95 17.66 -25.59
N SER A 19 4.05 18.52 -26.08
CA SER A 19 3.16 19.31 -25.22
C SER A 19 2.10 18.36 -24.64
N ILE A 20 2.48 17.54 -23.64
CA ILE A 20 1.48 16.89 -22.79
C ILE A 20 0.92 17.98 -21.89
N LYS A 21 -0.25 18.51 -22.29
CA LYS A 21 -1.15 19.21 -21.40
C LYS A 21 -1.40 18.32 -20.20
N THR A 22 -0.76 18.64 -19.08
CA THR A 22 -1.27 18.27 -17.76
C THR A 22 -2.64 18.91 -17.63
N GLU A 23 -3.70 18.15 -17.95
CA GLU A 23 -5.02 18.41 -17.39
C GLU A 23 -4.88 18.22 -15.87
N ILE A 24 -4.53 19.33 -15.23
CA ILE A 24 -4.82 19.57 -13.83
C ILE A 24 -6.34 19.52 -13.76
N ILE A 25 -6.88 18.39 -13.30
CA ILE A 25 -8.26 18.31 -12.86
C ILE A 25 -8.31 19.18 -11.61
N GLU A 26 -8.60 20.47 -11.79
CA GLU A 26 -9.04 21.33 -10.70
C GLU A 26 -10.32 20.71 -10.14
N PRO A 27 -10.39 20.39 -8.83
CA PRO A 27 -11.66 20.02 -8.25
C PRO A 27 -12.54 21.28 -8.25
N GLU A 28 -13.59 21.27 -9.07
CA GLU A 28 -14.70 22.23 -8.97
C GLU A 28 -15.19 22.24 -7.52
N TYR A 29 -14.87 23.32 -6.82
CA TYR A 29 -15.46 23.66 -5.53
C TYR A 29 -16.86 24.19 -5.80
N GLU A 30 -17.84 23.30 -5.75
CA GLU A 30 -19.25 23.70 -5.66
C GLU A 30 -19.88 23.29 -4.31
N ASN A 31 -20.75 24.17 -3.85
CA ASN A 31 -21.13 24.39 -2.46
C ASN A 31 -21.95 23.26 -1.82
N LYS A 32 -21.59 22.98 -0.56
CA LYS A 32 -22.47 22.70 0.60
C LYS A 32 -23.77 21.91 0.31
N GLU A 33 -23.66 20.58 0.36
CA GLU A 33 -24.74 19.77 0.92
C GLU A 33 -24.32 19.15 2.25
N LYS A 34 -25.19 19.36 3.23
CA LYS A 34 -25.04 19.07 4.64
C LYS A 34 -24.53 17.65 4.85
N THR A 35 -23.46 17.52 5.66
CA THR A 35 -23.07 16.25 6.27
C THR A 35 -24.25 15.73 7.08
N VAL A 36 -25.07 14.87 6.46
CA VAL A 36 -26.08 14.08 7.17
C VAL A 36 -25.31 13.03 7.96
N TYR A 37 -24.98 13.37 9.21
CA TYR A 37 -24.55 12.39 10.20
C TYR A 37 -25.64 11.30 10.27
N PRO A 38 -25.32 10.03 9.99
CA PRO A 38 -26.29 8.98 10.16
C PRO A 38 -26.74 8.95 11.63
N LYS A 39 -28.06 8.94 11.82
CA LYS A 39 -28.76 8.98 13.11
C LYS A 39 -28.04 8.16 14.18
N GLN A 40 -27.75 8.82 15.29
CA GLN A 40 -27.29 8.23 16.56
C GLN A 40 -28.22 7.07 16.94
N ALA A 41 -27.78 5.84 16.69
CA ALA A 41 -28.42 4.66 17.24
C ALA A 41 -27.34 3.63 17.58
N LYS A 42 -27.10 3.46 18.90
CA LYS A 42 -26.35 2.39 19.58
C LYS A 42 -24.83 2.50 19.72
N PHE A 43 -24.27 3.54 20.34
CA PHE A 43 -22.86 3.50 20.81
C PHE A 43 -22.63 4.34 22.07
N GLU A 44 -23.08 3.86 23.23
CA GLU A 44 -23.01 4.60 24.50
C GLU A 44 -21.65 4.49 25.25
N ASN A 45 -20.55 3.99 24.64
CA ASN A 45 -19.30 3.80 25.40
C ASN A 45 -18.02 3.64 24.54
N CYS A 46 -17.74 4.54 23.60
CA CYS A 46 -16.40 4.61 22.99
C CYS A 46 -16.00 6.05 22.67
N ASP A 47 -14.69 6.33 22.75
CA ASP A 47 -14.15 7.64 22.35
C ASP A 47 -14.38 7.93 20.85
N GLU A 48 -14.35 9.21 20.49
CA GLU A 48 -14.65 9.71 19.15
C GLU A 48 -13.76 9.09 18.07
N ILE A 49 -12.46 8.91 18.35
CA ILE A 49 -11.50 8.33 17.41
C ILE A 49 -11.80 6.86 17.14
N THR A 50 -12.13 6.11 18.19
CA THR A 50 -12.54 4.70 18.12
C THR A 50 -13.83 4.57 17.32
N TYR A 51 -14.79 5.48 17.53
CA TYR A 51 -16.02 5.54 16.75
C TYR A 51 -15.74 5.83 15.26
N LEU A 52 -14.94 6.85 14.95
CA LEU A 52 -14.56 7.18 13.58
C LEU A 52 -13.81 6.02 12.90
N ALA A 53 -12.87 5.38 13.61
CA ALA A 53 -12.15 4.23 13.10
C ALA A 53 -13.09 3.06 12.75
N ARG A 54 -14.17 2.85 13.53
CA ARG A 54 -15.21 1.85 13.23
C ARG A 54 -16.00 2.22 11.99
N ILE A 55 -16.45 3.47 11.84
CA ILE A 55 -17.17 3.92 10.63
C ILE A 55 -16.30 3.72 9.39
N ILE A 56 -15.03 4.13 9.44
CA ILE A 56 -14.11 3.94 8.32
C ILE A 56 -13.99 2.44 8.02
N LYS A 57 -13.77 1.61 9.04
CA LYS A 57 -13.66 0.15 8.88
C LYS A 57 -14.90 -0.48 8.25
N GLU A 58 -16.10 -0.02 8.61
CA GLU A 58 -17.37 -0.48 8.04
C GLU A 58 -17.52 -0.06 6.58
N LYS A 59 -17.21 1.20 6.25
CA LYS A 59 -17.19 1.68 4.85
C LYS A 59 -16.19 0.92 3.98
N GLU A 60 -15.09 0.47 4.57
CA GLU A 60 -14.05 -0.31 3.89
C GLU A 60 -14.35 -1.81 3.79
N ALA A 61 -15.40 -2.28 4.48
CA ALA A 61 -15.73 -3.69 4.53
C ALA A 61 -16.16 -4.19 3.14
N LEU A 62 -15.65 -5.36 2.76
CA LEU A 62 -16.07 -6.02 1.54
C LEU A 62 -17.49 -6.57 1.68
N SER A 63 -18.25 -6.55 0.59
CA SER A 63 -19.55 -7.22 0.54
C SER A 63 -19.39 -8.74 0.73
N LYS A 64 -20.44 -9.41 1.22
CA LYS A 64 -20.45 -10.89 1.34
C LYS A 64 -20.16 -11.58 -0.01
N VAL A 65 -20.62 -11.00 -1.11
CA VAL A 65 -20.38 -11.50 -2.48
C VAL A 65 -18.90 -11.43 -2.84
N ASP A 66 -18.23 -10.29 -2.58
CA ASP A 66 -16.80 -10.14 -2.84
C ASP A 66 -15.96 -11.08 -1.97
N ILE A 67 -16.33 -11.25 -0.69
CA ILE A 67 -15.66 -12.18 0.23
C ILE A 67 -15.76 -13.61 -0.31
N GLN A 68 -16.95 -14.03 -0.74
CA GLN A 68 -17.15 -15.37 -1.30
C GLN A 68 -16.34 -15.55 -2.58
N LYS A 69 -16.30 -14.52 -3.44
CA LYS A 69 -15.48 -14.53 -4.66
C LYS A 69 -13.98 -14.67 -4.36
N LEU A 70 -13.46 -14.00 -3.32
CA LEU A 70 -12.05 -14.16 -2.90
C LEU A 70 -11.76 -15.56 -2.34
N ARG A 71 -12.72 -16.17 -1.64
CA ARG A 71 -12.58 -17.53 -1.09
C ARG A 71 -12.49 -18.59 -2.19
N THR A 72 -13.25 -18.42 -3.27
CA THR A 72 -13.30 -19.39 -4.39
C THR A 72 -12.35 -19.05 -5.54
N LEU A 73 -11.67 -17.89 -5.49
CA LEU A 73 -10.81 -17.40 -6.54
C LEU A 73 -9.70 -18.41 -6.90
N GLN A 74 -9.69 -18.82 -8.18
CA GLN A 74 -8.57 -19.53 -8.80
C GLN A 74 -7.84 -18.56 -9.72
N VAL A 75 -6.63 -18.18 -9.32
CA VAL A 75 -5.77 -17.31 -10.11
C VAL A 75 -5.32 -18.06 -11.36
N GLN A 76 -5.44 -17.37 -12.50
CA GLN A 76 -5.00 -17.86 -13.81
C GLN A 76 -3.81 -17.00 -14.22
N LEU A 77 -2.71 -17.64 -14.59
CA LEU A 77 -1.52 -16.96 -15.07
C LEU A 77 -1.59 -16.84 -16.58
N LEU A 78 -1.25 -15.66 -17.11
CA LEU A 78 -1.19 -15.41 -18.56
C LEU A 78 0.18 -15.80 -19.17
N HIS A 79 1.13 -16.18 -18.34
CA HIS A 79 2.51 -16.44 -18.72
C HIS A 79 3.02 -17.66 -17.98
N GLU A 80 4.04 -18.29 -18.54
CA GLU A 80 4.82 -19.28 -17.80
C GLU A 80 5.65 -18.57 -16.74
N VAL A 81 5.54 -19.02 -15.49
CA VAL A 81 6.30 -18.42 -14.38
C VAL A 81 7.80 -18.71 -14.57
N PRO A 82 8.64 -17.67 -14.58
CA PRO A 82 10.09 -17.85 -14.64
C PRO A 82 10.64 -18.69 -13.47
N PRO A 83 11.71 -19.48 -13.66
CA PRO A 83 12.27 -20.35 -12.61
C PRO A 83 12.58 -19.64 -11.29
N GLN A 84 13.14 -18.43 -11.35
CA GLN A 84 13.47 -17.62 -10.18
C GLN A 84 12.24 -17.21 -9.34
N HIS A 85 11.08 -16.99 -9.99
CA HIS A 85 9.81 -16.73 -9.31
C HIS A 85 9.15 -18.02 -8.76
N LYS A 86 9.76 -19.18 -8.97
CA LYS A 86 9.37 -20.44 -8.31
C LYS A 86 10.16 -20.69 -7.01
N VAL A 87 11.32 -20.03 -6.82
CA VAL A 87 12.26 -20.24 -5.69
C VAL A 87 11.63 -19.97 -4.32
N GLU A 88 10.88 -18.87 -4.17
CA GLU A 88 10.23 -18.52 -2.90
C GLU A 88 9.16 -19.56 -2.53
N LYS A 89 9.34 -20.30 -1.43
CA LYS A 89 8.41 -21.37 -1.02
C LYS A 89 7.09 -20.82 -0.48
N ARG A 90 7.13 -19.61 0.08
CA ARG A 90 5.97 -18.92 0.66
C ARG A 90 5.11 -18.24 -0.42
N SER A 91 4.08 -17.53 0.00
CA SER A 91 3.11 -16.85 -0.87
C SER A 91 3.65 -15.61 -1.59
N GLY A 92 4.95 -15.29 -1.52
CA GLY A 92 5.49 -14.01 -2.01
C GLY A 92 5.07 -12.80 -1.17
N THR A 93 4.49 -13.02 0.01
CA THR A 93 4.04 -11.95 0.93
C THR A 93 4.97 -11.76 2.13
N HIS A 94 6.01 -12.58 2.24
CA HIS A 94 7.00 -12.56 3.30
C HIS A 94 8.39 -12.45 2.68
N ALA A 95 9.32 -11.82 3.38
CA ALA A 95 10.70 -11.73 2.93
C ALA A 95 11.27 -13.14 2.66
N PRO A 96 12.01 -13.32 1.55
CA PRO A 96 12.67 -14.57 1.22
C PRO A 96 13.76 -14.88 2.27
N THR A 97 14.02 -16.16 2.49
CA THR A 97 15.15 -16.60 3.32
C THR A 97 16.48 -16.35 2.61
N ARG A 98 17.58 -16.39 3.36
CA ARG A 98 18.93 -16.26 2.78
C ARG A 98 19.18 -17.28 1.67
N GLU A 99 18.84 -18.55 1.90
CA GLU A 99 18.96 -19.60 0.88
C GLU A 99 18.06 -19.35 -0.35
N GLU A 100 16.86 -18.78 -0.16
CA GLU A 100 15.99 -18.42 -1.29
C GLU A 100 16.59 -17.27 -2.10
N ILE A 101 17.24 -16.30 -1.44
CA ILE A 101 17.96 -15.20 -2.09
C ILE A 101 19.16 -15.72 -2.89
N GLU A 102 19.95 -16.63 -2.30
CA GLU A 102 21.10 -17.26 -2.97
C GLU A 102 20.63 -18.02 -4.22
N ARG A 103 19.67 -18.94 -4.09
CA ARG A 103 19.11 -19.68 -5.24
C ARG A 103 18.47 -18.79 -6.31
N PHE A 104 17.87 -17.67 -5.94
CA PHE A 104 17.35 -16.72 -6.91
C PHE A 104 18.49 -16.06 -7.67
N THR A 105 19.53 -15.62 -6.95
CA THR A 105 20.70 -14.92 -7.49
C THR A 105 21.51 -15.81 -8.43
N ASP A 106 21.56 -17.12 -8.16
CA ASP A 106 22.18 -18.12 -9.03
C ASP A 106 21.53 -18.19 -10.44
N ILE A 107 20.25 -17.80 -10.55
CA ILE A 107 19.52 -17.77 -11.83
C ILE A 107 19.62 -16.38 -12.46
N VAL A 108 19.31 -15.32 -11.70
CA VAL A 108 19.34 -13.93 -12.17
C VAL A 108 19.78 -13.00 -11.04
N PRO A 109 20.70 -12.05 -11.28
CA PRO A 109 21.07 -11.04 -10.30
C PRO A 109 19.85 -10.24 -9.79
N ILE A 110 19.65 -10.23 -8.47
CA ILE A 110 18.53 -9.51 -7.85
C ILE A 110 18.77 -8.00 -7.93
N LYS A 111 17.81 -7.27 -8.51
CA LYS A 111 17.79 -5.81 -8.49
C LYS A 111 17.34 -5.33 -7.11
N LYS A 112 18.26 -4.67 -6.39
CA LYS A 112 18.03 -4.07 -5.07
C LYS A 112 17.65 -2.59 -5.20
N GLY A 113 17.11 -2.03 -4.12
CA GLY A 113 16.77 -0.60 -4.04
C GLY A 113 15.40 -0.26 -4.63
N SER A 114 15.18 1.04 -4.86
CA SER A 114 13.90 1.62 -5.28
C SER A 114 13.40 1.05 -6.60
N PHE A 115 12.08 1.01 -6.74
CA PHE A 115 11.40 0.71 -8.00
C PHE A 115 11.42 1.96 -8.88
N SER A 116 11.75 1.78 -10.16
CA SER A 116 11.64 2.86 -11.14
C SER A 116 10.18 3.08 -11.56
N PRO A 117 9.84 4.25 -12.14
CA PRO A 117 8.48 4.51 -12.65
C PRO A 117 8.00 3.43 -13.64
N GLU A 118 8.88 2.93 -14.49
CA GLU A 118 8.55 1.90 -15.48
C GLU A 118 8.20 0.56 -14.79
N GLU A 119 8.91 0.21 -13.71
CA GLU A 119 8.58 -0.99 -12.93
C GLU A 119 7.22 -0.85 -12.23
N ASP A 120 6.88 0.36 -11.76
CA ASP A 120 5.58 0.64 -11.17
C ASP A 120 4.44 0.55 -12.18
N GLU A 121 4.66 1.09 -13.39
CA GLU A 121 3.71 0.97 -14.50
C GLU A 121 3.44 -0.49 -14.85
N ILE A 122 4.46 -1.34 -14.85
CA ILE A 122 4.30 -2.80 -15.05
C ILE A 122 3.39 -3.39 -13.97
N ILE A 123 3.62 -3.09 -12.69
CA ILE A 123 2.79 -3.60 -11.59
C ILE A 123 1.33 -3.11 -11.72
N VAL A 124 1.15 -1.83 -12.03
CA VAL A 124 -0.19 -1.22 -12.22
C VAL A 124 -0.91 -1.86 -13.40
N HIS A 125 -0.22 -2.07 -14.52
CA HIS A 125 -0.76 -2.74 -15.70
C HIS A 125 -1.14 -4.19 -15.41
N ASN A 126 -0.28 -4.93 -14.72
CA ASN A 126 -0.55 -6.31 -14.32
C ASN A 126 -1.76 -6.40 -13.38
N TRP A 127 -1.94 -5.45 -12.44
CA TRP A 127 -3.15 -5.38 -11.62
C TRP A 127 -4.41 -5.16 -12.46
N LYS A 128 -4.38 -4.22 -13.43
CA LYS A 128 -5.52 -3.98 -14.33
C LYS A 128 -5.86 -5.23 -15.16
N LYS A 129 -4.84 -5.92 -15.70
CA LYS A 129 -5.00 -7.19 -16.42
C LYS A 129 -5.59 -8.29 -15.54
N PHE A 130 -5.07 -8.44 -14.32
CA PHE A 130 -5.60 -9.39 -13.33
C PHE A 130 -7.09 -9.12 -13.06
N CYS A 131 -7.45 -7.86 -12.86
CA CYS A 131 -8.83 -7.46 -12.62
C CYS A 131 -9.74 -7.79 -13.81
N LYS A 132 -9.30 -7.51 -15.03
CA LYS A 132 -10.04 -7.87 -16.24
C LYS A 132 -10.24 -9.38 -16.36
N LEU A 133 -9.19 -10.16 -16.17
CA LEU A 133 -9.21 -11.62 -16.30
C LEU A 133 -10.14 -12.27 -15.27
N HIS A 134 -10.08 -11.81 -14.02
CA HIS A 134 -10.87 -12.39 -12.92
C HIS A 134 -12.20 -11.67 -12.66
N LYS A 135 -12.61 -10.78 -13.58
CA LYS A 135 -13.82 -9.94 -13.46
C LYS A 135 -13.87 -9.21 -12.11
N TRP A 136 -12.73 -8.78 -11.58
CA TRP A 136 -12.60 -8.09 -10.31
C TRP A 136 -12.65 -6.58 -10.51
N ASN A 137 -13.25 -5.85 -9.57
CA ASN A 137 -13.27 -4.40 -9.63
C ASN A 137 -11.88 -3.85 -9.25
N LYS A 138 -11.22 -3.15 -10.19
CA LYS A 138 -9.88 -2.56 -10.00
C LYS A 138 -9.74 -1.63 -8.80
N HIS A 139 -10.84 -0.99 -8.37
CA HIS A 139 -10.88 -0.09 -7.21
C HIS A 139 -10.99 -0.85 -5.88
N LYS A 140 -11.33 -2.14 -5.90
CA LYS A 140 -11.36 -3.01 -4.70
C LYS A 140 -10.00 -3.69 -4.45
N TYR A 141 -8.91 -2.94 -4.59
CA TYR A 141 -7.55 -3.45 -4.38
C TYR A 141 -7.25 -3.77 -2.91
N ARG A 142 -7.97 -3.14 -1.95
CA ARG A 142 -7.76 -3.34 -0.50
C ARG A 142 -7.89 -4.81 -0.07
N ALA A 143 -8.74 -5.57 -0.77
CA ALA A 143 -8.86 -7.02 -0.61
C ALA A 143 -7.53 -7.77 -0.77
N PHE A 144 -6.67 -7.29 -1.67
CA PHE A 144 -5.39 -7.91 -2.03
C PHE A 144 -4.20 -7.29 -1.29
N LEU A 145 -4.38 -6.16 -0.59
CA LEU A 145 -3.32 -5.53 0.21
C LEU A 145 -3.02 -6.26 1.51
N TYR A 146 -4.06 -6.81 2.14
CA TYR A 146 -3.98 -7.40 3.48
C TYR A 146 -4.42 -8.86 3.51
N LEU A 147 -5.14 -9.32 2.47
CA LEU A 147 -5.64 -10.70 2.32
C LEU A 147 -6.41 -11.19 3.56
N ARG A 148 -7.02 -10.26 4.29
CA ARG A 148 -7.75 -10.43 5.54
C ARG A 148 -8.99 -9.57 5.53
N ASP A 149 -10.06 -10.07 6.11
CA ASP A 149 -11.28 -9.32 6.34
C ASP A 149 -11.11 -8.25 7.43
N SER A 150 -12.18 -7.47 7.60
CA SER A 150 -12.25 -6.42 8.61
C SER A 150 -12.10 -6.99 10.03
N GLU A 151 -12.43 -8.25 10.27
CA GLU A 151 -12.25 -8.94 11.56
C GLU A 151 -10.83 -9.53 11.73
N GLY A 152 -9.95 -9.33 10.74
CA GLY A 152 -8.57 -9.83 10.76
C GLY A 152 -8.45 -11.32 10.40
N LYS A 153 -9.57 -11.99 10.11
CA LYS A 153 -9.59 -13.37 9.61
C LYS A 153 -9.12 -13.34 8.17
N LYS A 154 -8.27 -14.29 7.79
CA LYS A 154 -7.83 -14.38 6.39
C LYS A 154 -9.06 -14.61 5.53
N TYR A 155 -9.20 -13.87 4.43
CA TYR A 155 -10.00 -14.39 3.32
C TYR A 155 -9.34 -15.73 2.99
N THR A 156 -10.09 -16.82 2.99
CA THR A 156 -9.60 -18.21 3.02
C THR A 156 -8.88 -18.64 1.73
N CYS A 157 -8.17 -17.71 1.08
CA CYS A 157 -7.36 -17.91 -0.11
C CYS A 157 -6.19 -18.85 0.21
N LYS A 158 -6.14 -19.96 -0.53
CA LYS A 158 -5.07 -20.96 -0.40
C LYS A 158 -3.72 -20.27 -0.66
N LYS A 159 -2.68 -20.61 0.12
CA LYS A 159 -1.32 -20.07 -0.05
C LYS A 159 -0.83 -20.10 -1.51
N LYS A 160 -1.19 -21.17 -2.24
CA LYS A 160 -0.92 -21.33 -3.68
C LYS A 160 -1.53 -20.22 -4.52
N GLN A 161 -2.79 -19.87 -4.29
CA GLN A 161 -3.49 -18.83 -5.02
C GLN A 161 -2.90 -17.44 -4.73
N THR A 162 -2.50 -17.18 -3.49
CA THR A 162 -1.74 -15.96 -3.17
C THR A 162 -0.40 -15.92 -3.90
N LYS A 163 0.36 -17.02 -3.91
CA LYS A 163 1.64 -17.08 -4.66
C LYS A 163 1.42 -16.78 -6.14
N MET A 164 0.42 -17.41 -6.75
CA MET A 164 0.08 -17.18 -8.16
C MET A 164 -0.36 -15.74 -8.41
N PHE A 165 -1.10 -15.11 -7.51
CA PHE A 165 -1.42 -13.69 -7.62
C PHE A 165 -0.16 -12.83 -7.65
N VAL A 166 0.80 -13.07 -6.74
CA VAL A 166 2.04 -12.29 -6.72
C VAL A 166 2.91 -12.58 -7.97
N GLN A 167 2.94 -13.83 -8.45
CA GLN A 167 3.58 -14.19 -9.73
C GLN A 167 2.92 -13.45 -10.90
N PHE A 168 1.59 -13.33 -10.91
CA PHE A 168 0.88 -12.53 -11.90
C PHE A 168 1.35 -11.06 -11.89
N LEU A 169 1.48 -10.46 -10.70
CA LEU A 169 1.97 -9.09 -10.56
C LEU A 169 3.42 -8.93 -11.01
N ALA A 170 4.27 -9.94 -10.78
CA ALA A 170 5.69 -9.92 -11.09
C ALA A 170 6.01 -10.20 -12.57
N ASN A 171 5.00 -10.42 -13.41
CA ASN A 171 5.20 -10.62 -14.84
C ASN A 171 5.92 -9.41 -15.46
N GLY A 172 7.03 -9.66 -16.17
CA GLY A 172 7.89 -8.58 -16.71
C GLY A 172 8.90 -8.00 -15.71
N LEU A 173 8.99 -8.53 -14.49
CA LEU A 173 9.97 -8.13 -13.46
C LEU A 173 10.85 -9.31 -13.03
N PRO A 174 11.65 -9.89 -13.94
CA PRO A 174 12.35 -11.16 -13.69
C PRO A 174 13.46 -11.07 -12.63
N ASN A 175 14.01 -9.88 -12.39
CA ASN A 175 15.09 -9.62 -11.44
C ASN A 175 14.60 -9.06 -10.08
N ARG A 176 13.29 -8.97 -9.88
CA ARG A 176 12.66 -8.60 -8.60
C ARG A 176 12.08 -9.83 -7.93
N THR A 177 12.26 -9.93 -6.61
CA THR A 177 11.65 -11.00 -5.81
C THR A 177 10.14 -10.80 -5.72
N LEU A 178 9.37 -11.89 -5.59
CA LEU A 178 7.90 -11.82 -5.42
C LEU A 178 7.55 -10.96 -4.21
N TYR A 179 8.29 -11.14 -3.10
CA TYR A 179 8.15 -10.28 -1.92
C TYR A 179 8.28 -8.79 -2.23
N SER A 180 9.33 -8.40 -2.96
CA SER A 180 9.57 -6.99 -3.27
C SER A 180 8.46 -6.41 -4.15
N VAL A 181 7.99 -7.17 -5.13
CA VAL A 181 6.88 -6.77 -6.03
C VAL A 181 5.58 -6.62 -5.25
N TYR A 182 5.23 -7.60 -4.40
CA TYR A 182 4.03 -7.51 -3.56
C TYR A 182 4.11 -6.33 -2.60
N HIS A 183 5.26 -6.09 -1.99
CA HIS A 183 5.45 -4.94 -1.12
C HIS A 183 5.31 -3.62 -1.90
N ARG A 184 5.85 -3.54 -3.12
CA ARG A 184 5.69 -2.34 -3.96
C ARG A 184 4.23 -2.13 -4.35
N PHE A 185 3.52 -3.17 -4.78
CA PHE A 185 2.08 -3.13 -5.03
C PHE A 185 1.32 -2.56 -3.82
N ARG A 186 1.67 -2.96 -2.60
CA ARG A 186 1.04 -2.42 -1.39
C ARG A 186 1.29 -0.93 -1.17
N ILE A 187 2.46 -0.43 -1.56
CA ILE A 187 2.79 0.99 -1.47
C ILE A 187 2.02 1.76 -2.54
N LEU A 188 2.01 1.29 -3.79
CA LEU A 188 1.34 1.96 -4.92
C LEU A 188 -0.15 2.15 -4.69
N TYR A 189 -0.80 1.17 -4.06
CA TYR A 189 -2.23 1.19 -3.77
C TYR A 189 -2.56 1.55 -2.32
N SER A 190 -1.55 1.89 -1.52
CA SER A 190 -1.79 2.38 -0.16
C SER A 190 -2.36 3.80 -0.23
N SER A 191 -3.47 4.04 0.44
CA SER A 191 -4.05 5.39 0.57
C SER A 191 -3.34 6.25 1.63
N TYR A 192 -2.30 5.73 2.31
CA TYR A 192 -1.70 6.43 3.44
C TYR A 192 -1.05 7.76 3.07
N VAL A 193 -1.27 8.76 3.92
CA VAL A 193 -0.72 10.10 3.81
C VAL A 193 0.79 10.08 4.08
N GLN A 194 1.59 10.61 3.15
CA GLN A 194 3.06 10.67 3.25
C GLN A 194 3.62 12.05 3.61
N ARG A 195 2.79 13.11 3.68
CA ARG A 195 3.23 14.45 4.10
C ARG A 195 3.62 14.51 5.57
N ARG A 196 4.24 15.62 6.00
CA ARG A 196 4.51 15.91 7.42
C ARG A 196 3.21 15.93 8.24
N TYR A 197 3.34 15.68 9.54
CA TYR A 197 2.23 15.86 10.48
C TYR A 197 1.95 17.35 10.62
N THR A 198 0.67 17.67 10.74
CA THR A 198 0.13 19.01 10.98
C THR A 198 -0.16 19.19 12.46
N ASP A 199 -0.28 20.44 12.90
CA ASP A 199 -0.52 20.74 14.32
C ASP A 199 -1.88 20.21 14.79
N GLU A 200 -2.88 20.12 13.89
CA GLU A 200 -4.17 19.48 14.17
C GLU A 200 -4.00 17.97 14.40
N GLU A 201 -3.17 17.29 13.61
CA GLU A 201 -2.87 15.87 13.80
C GLU A 201 -2.12 15.64 15.12
N ASP A 202 -1.19 16.53 15.47
CA ASP A 202 -0.43 16.46 16.72
C ASP A 202 -1.35 16.60 17.93
N THR A 203 -2.26 17.57 17.89
CA THR A 203 -3.28 17.79 18.91
C THR A 203 -4.20 16.57 19.04
N MET A 204 -4.66 16.01 17.92
CA MET A 204 -5.50 14.81 17.91
C MET A 204 -4.80 13.60 18.53
N ILE A 205 -3.51 13.40 18.22
CA ILE A 205 -2.70 12.30 18.76
C ILE A 205 -2.56 12.42 20.28
N LEU A 206 -2.19 13.61 20.77
CA LEU A 206 -1.98 13.84 22.20
C LEU A 206 -3.30 13.72 22.98
N ASN A 207 -4.38 14.34 22.50
CA ASN A 207 -5.68 14.28 23.15
C ASN A 207 -6.22 12.85 23.24
N HIS A 208 -6.08 12.06 22.17
CA HIS A 208 -6.56 10.69 22.17
C HIS A 208 -5.73 9.76 23.07
N ILE A 209 -4.42 9.98 23.20
CA ILE A 209 -3.55 9.06 23.93
C ILE A 209 -3.40 9.44 25.41
N ASP A 210 -3.31 10.74 25.70
CA ASP A 210 -3.01 11.22 27.06
C ASP A 210 -4.25 11.63 27.85
N HIS A 211 -5.29 12.14 27.17
CA HIS A 211 -6.44 12.79 27.81
C HIS A 211 -7.74 11.99 27.66
N ASN A 212 -7.66 10.75 27.19
CA ASN A 212 -8.83 9.94 26.92
C ASN A 212 -9.08 8.90 28.02
N PRO A 213 -10.13 9.08 28.86
CA PRO A 213 -10.43 8.15 29.95
C PRO A 213 -10.98 6.79 29.46
N TYR A 214 -11.43 6.69 28.21
CA TYR A 214 -12.00 5.47 27.62
C TYR A 214 -11.07 4.78 26.63
N LEU A 215 -9.77 5.09 26.69
CA LEU A 215 -8.79 4.62 25.73
C LEU A 215 -8.63 3.09 25.75
N ASP A 216 -8.83 2.46 24.60
CA ASP A 216 -8.40 1.07 24.41
C ASP A 216 -6.87 1.04 24.19
N GLU A 217 -6.14 0.75 25.26
CA GLU A 217 -4.68 0.64 25.28
C GLU A 217 -4.10 -0.26 24.18
N LYS A 218 -4.81 -1.33 23.80
CA LYS A 218 -4.34 -2.26 22.76
C LYS A 218 -4.52 -1.68 21.36
N ARG A 219 -5.47 -0.75 21.18
CA ARG A 219 -5.90 -0.25 19.88
C ARG A 219 -5.63 1.23 19.63
N LYS A 220 -5.22 1.99 20.63
CA LYS A 220 -4.99 3.45 20.52
C LYS A 220 -4.24 3.89 19.27
N PHE A 221 -3.14 3.22 18.93
CA PHE A 221 -2.38 3.54 17.71
C PHE A 221 -2.99 2.97 16.42
N VAL A 222 -3.79 1.91 16.51
CA VAL A 222 -4.46 1.30 15.35
C VAL A 222 -5.62 2.18 14.90
N ASP A 223 -6.44 2.63 15.85
CA ASP A 223 -7.61 3.44 15.56
C ASP A 223 -7.19 4.86 15.14
N LEU A 224 -6.20 5.49 15.82
CA LEU A 224 -5.59 6.73 15.32
C LEU A 224 -5.01 6.60 13.93
N ALA A 225 -4.26 5.53 13.65
CA ALA A 225 -3.69 5.32 12.32
C ALA A 225 -4.76 5.22 11.23
N LYS A 226 -5.91 4.63 11.56
CA LYS A 226 -7.05 4.54 10.64
C LYS A 226 -7.67 5.92 10.40
N VAL A 227 -7.93 6.70 11.45
CA VAL A 227 -8.53 8.04 11.35
C VAL A 227 -7.60 9.02 10.64
N LEU A 228 -6.33 9.04 10.99
CA LEU A 228 -5.31 9.89 10.35
C LEU A 228 -4.93 9.40 8.95
N ASN A 229 -5.40 8.23 8.53
CA ASN A 229 -5.00 7.56 7.29
C ASN A 229 -3.47 7.51 7.15
N ARG A 230 -2.80 7.04 8.21
CA ARG A 230 -1.34 6.85 8.29
C ARG A 230 -1.02 5.44 8.76
N THR A 231 0.24 5.04 8.66
CA THR A 231 0.67 3.76 9.23
C THR A 231 0.76 3.84 10.76
N ARG A 232 0.36 2.77 11.46
CA ARG A 232 0.54 2.65 12.93
C ARG A 232 1.97 2.97 13.38
N ALA A 233 2.96 2.50 12.64
CA ALA A 233 4.37 2.73 12.94
C ALA A 233 4.79 4.20 12.74
N SER A 234 4.15 4.93 11.83
CA SER A 234 4.37 6.38 11.68
C SER A 234 3.79 7.13 12.88
N VAL A 235 2.54 6.85 13.24
CA VAL A 235 1.85 7.53 14.36
C VAL A 235 2.59 7.30 15.67
N TRP A 236 2.98 6.05 15.97
CA TRP A 236 3.73 5.73 17.18
C TRP A 236 5.09 6.45 17.26
N ARG A 237 5.84 6.50 16.16
CA ARG A 237 7.12 7.22 16.11
C ARG A 237 6.91 8.72 16.32
N HIS A 238 5.88 9.28 15.69
CA HIS A 238 5.58 10.70 15.81
C HIS A 238 5.16 11.08 17.23
N TYR A 239 4.27 10.30 17.85
CA TYR A 239 3.89 10.48 19.26
C TYR A 239 5.11 10.50 20.20
N ARG A 240 6.10 9.61 20.01
CA ARG A 240 7.34 9.64 20.80
C ARG A 240 8.12 10.94 20.63
N LEU A 241 8.12 11.53 19.43
CA LEU A 241 8.74 12.83 19.20
C LEU A 241 7.98 13.95 19.91
N LEU A 242 6.65 13.92 19.89
CA LEU A 242 5.81 14.89 20.62
C LEU A 242 6.09 14.85 22.13
N LYS A 243 6.16 13.64 22.71
CA LYS A 243 6.52 13.46 24.12
C LYS A 243 7.91 13.98 24.45
N LYS A 244 8.89 13.80 23.56
CA LYS A 244 10.22 14.36 23.76
C LYS A 244 10.20 15.89 23.71
N LYS A 245 9.43 16.49 22.79
CA LYS A 245 9.27 17.95 22.69
C LYS A 245 8.58 18.56 23.92
N GLN A 246 7.57 17.90 24.49
CA GLN A 246 6.89 18.36 25.71
C GLN A 246 7.87 18.43 26.89
N LYS A 247 8.65 17.37 27.12
CA LYS A 247 9.65 17.34 28.19
C LYS A 247 10.67 18.47 28.08
N VAL A 248 11.20 18.70 26.88
CA VAL A 248 12.17 19.79 26.65
C VAL A 248 11.54 21.17 26.88
N LYS A 249 10.25 21.36 26.58
CA LYS A 249 9.55 22.61 26.88
C LYS A 249 9.37 22.81 28.38
N GLU A 250 8.92 21.78 29.09
CA GLU A 250 8.75 21.79 30.55
C GLU A 250 10.08 22.09 31.26
N GLU A 251 11.18 21.49 30.81
CA GLU A 251 12.53 21.74 31.35
C GLU A 251 13.01 23.19 31.11
N ASN A 252 12.65 23.80 29.98
CA ASN A 252 13.02 25.17 29.64
C ASN A 252 12.11 26.23 30.27
N GLU A 253 10.87 25.89 30.63
CA GLU A 253 9.94 26.79 31.35
C GLU A 253 10.22 26.83 32.87
N HIS A 254 11.02 25.88 33.39
CA HIS A 254 11.47 25.81 34.77
C HIS A 254 12.88 26.40 35.02
N LEU A 255 13.50 27.01 34.00
CA LEU A 255 14.77 27.76 34.06
C LEU A 255 14.51 29.26 33.96
#